data_AF-A0A954T715-F1
#
_entry.id   AF-A0A954T715-F1
#
_cell.length_a   1.000
_cell.length_b   1.000
_cell.length_c   1.000
_cell.angle_alpha   90.00
_cell.angle_beta   90.00
_cell.angle_gamma   90.00
#
_symmetry.space_group_name_H-M   'P 1'
#
loop_
_entity.id
_entity.type
_entity.pdbx_description
1 polymer ?
#
loop_
_entity_poly.entity_id
_entity_poly.type
_entity_poly.pdbx_seq_one_letter_code
_entity_poly.pdbx_strand_id
1 'polypeptide(L)'
;MGRLDCRGWALQSVRGLLLDGARKSVVPMTARLRTIDTAQRDNDQSWQQFVNQNPWGVRESLAGFVVEHAAPGGSLIVDHTGFPKHGRHAVGVARQSCGTLGKVGIARPA
;
A
#
# COMPACT_ATOMS: atom_id res chain seq x y z
N MET A 1 4.16 19.02 8.54
CA MET A 1 4.62 18.55 7.22
C MET A 1 3.84 19.30 6.15
N GLY A 2 4.49 20.03 5.24
CA GLY A 2 3.79 20.85 4.25
C GLY A 2 3.11 20.00 3.16
N ARG A 3 2.10 20.55 2.47
CA ARG A 3 1.37 19.86 1.38
C ARG A 3 2.30 19.41 0.23
N LEU A 4 3.34 20.20 -0.06
CA LEU A 4 4.37 19.87 -1.05
C LEU A 4 5.23 18.68 -0.62
N ASP A 5 5.55 18.56 0.67
CA ASP A 5 6.31 17.43 1.18
C ASP A 5 5.47 16.14 1.10
N CYS A 6 4.19 16.18 1.50
CA CYS A 6 3.32 14.99 1.42
C CYS A 6 3.22 14.41 0.00
N ARG A 7 3.12 15.24 -1.04
CA ARG A 7 3.09 14.76 -2.43
C ARG A 7 4.41 14.09 -2.83
N GLY A 8 5.54 14.65 -2.42
CA GLY A 8 6.86 14.06 -2.66
C GLY A 8 7.00 12.67 -2.03
N TRP A 9 6.60 12.54 -0.77
CA TRP A 9 6.65 11.26 -0.05
C TRP A 9 5.63 10.25 -0.58
N ALA A 10 4.45 10.70 -1.03
CA ALA A 10 3.49 9.82 -1.71
C ALA A 10 4.08 9.21 -2.99
N LEU A 11 4.75 10.02 -3.81
CA LEU A 11 5.39 9.53 -5.03
C LEU A 11 6.50 8.52 -4.73
N GLN A 12 7.37 8.83 -3.76
CA GLN A 12 8.40 7.89 -3.32
C GLN A 12 7.80 6.60 -2.75
N SER A 13 6.66 6.69 -2.07
CA SER A 13 5.93 5.53 -1.58
C SER A 13 5.54 4.58 -2.70
N VAL A 14 4.90 5.11 -3.75
CA VAL A 14 4.49 4.33 -4.91
C VAL A 14 5.70 3.74 -5.63
N ARG A 15 6.75 4.55 -5.88
CA ARG A 15 7.98 4.07 -6.52
C ARG A 15 8.59 2.91 -5.73
N GLY A 16 8.72 3.04 -4.41
CA GLY A 16 9.26 1.98 -3.55
C GLY A 16 8.41 0.72 -3.53
N LEU A 17 7.09 0.84 -3.68
CA LEU A 17 6.18 -0.32 -3.75
C LEU A 17 6.35 -1.09 -5.06
N LEU A 18 6.64 -0.38 -6.15
CA LEU A 18 6.86 -0.96 -7.49
C LEU A 18 8.22 -1.65 -7.63
N LEU A 19 9.18 -1.37 -6.74
CA LEU A 19 10.47 -2.07 -6.77
C LEU A 19 10.38 -3.48 -6.20
N ASP A 20 11.08 -4.40 -6.83
CA ASP A 20 11.17 -5.79 -6.39
C ASP A 20 11.74 -5.91 -4.98
N GLY A 21 11.22 -6.89 -4.23
CA GLY A 21 11.70 -7.22 -2.91
C GLY A 21 10.62 -7.74 -1.98
N ALA A 22 10.99 -8.73 -1.15
CA ALA A 22 10.06 -9.45 -0.29
C ALA A 22 9.45 -8.58 0.83
N ARG A 23 10.22 -7.63 1.39
CA ARG A 23 9.76 -6.78 2.50
C ARG A 23 9.39 -5.39 1.99
N LYS A 24 8.12 -5.02 2.11
CA LYS A 24 7.56 -3.71 1.74
C LYS A 24 7.40 -2.80 2.96
N SER A 25 8.48 -2.67 3.75
CA SER A 25 8.58 -1.70 4.85
C SER A 25 9.48 -0.53 4.44
N VAL A 26 9.30 0.63 5.07
CA VAL A 26 9.98 1.90 4.73
C VAL A 26 11.48 1.73 4.51
N VAL A 27 12.21 1.20 5.49
CA VAL A 27 13.68 1.10 5.44
C VAL A 27 14.21 0.22 4.28
N PRO A 28 13.73 -1.03 4.07
CA PRO A 28 14.10 -1.79 2.86
C PRO A 28 13.69 -1.13 1.55
N MET A 29 12.59 -0.37 1.50
CA MET A 29 12.14 0.30 0.28
C MET A 29 12.99 1.53 -0.04
N THR A 30 13.38 2.34 0.96
CA THR A 30 14.32 3.45 0.75
C THR A 30 15.67 2.93 0.30
N ALA A 31 16.16 1.85 0.93
CA ALA A 31 17.43 1.24 0.54
C ALA A 31 17.46 0.87 -0.94
N ARG A 32 16.36 0.34 -1.49
CA ARG A 32 16.25 0.02 -2.92
C ARG A 32 16.10 1.25 -3.79
N LEU A 33 15.26 2.21 -3.40
CA LEU A 33 15.11 3.46 -4.16
C LEU A 33 16.44 4.18 -4.35
N ARG A 34 17.29 4.21 -3.31
CA ARG A 34 18.65 4.77 -3.39
C ARG A 34 19.53 4.13 -4.46
N THR A 35 19.27 2.88 -4.86
CA THR A 35 20.05 2.21 -5.91
C THR A 35 19.70 2.67 -7.32
N ILE A 36 18.53 3.29 -7.52
CA ILE A 36 18.03 3.69 -8.85
C ILE A 36 17.73 5.18 -8.98
N ASP A 37 17.63 5.91 -7.87
CA ASP A 37 17.34 7.34 -7.84
C ASP A 37 18.19 8.00 -6.75
N THR A 38 19.35 8.52 -7.15
CA THR A 38 20.30 9.20 -6.24
C THR A 38 19.88 10.61 -5.87
N ALA A 39 18.87 11.18 -6.54
CA ALA A 39 18.29 12.48 -6.22
C ALA A 39 17.25 12.41 -5.08
N GLN A 40 17.05 11.22 -4.49
CA GLN A 40 16.02 10.99 -3.49
C GLN A 40 16.29 11.78 -2.19
N ARG A 41 15.22 12.34 -1.63
CA ARG A 41 15.21 12.90 -0.26
C ARG A 41 15.43 11.76 0.75
N ASP A 42 16.59 11.74 1.39
CA ASP A 42 16.94 10.73 2.40
C ASP A 42 16.38 11.13 3.77
N ASN A 43 15.27 10.51 4.16
CA ASN A 43 14.78 10.57 5.53
C ASN A 43 13.76 9.44 5.78
N ASP A 44 14.25 8.25 6.12
CA ASP A 44 13.43 7.11 6.54
C ASP A 44 12.39 7.52 7.61
N GLN A 45 12.77 8.42 8.53
CA GLN A 45 11.89 8.92 9.59
C GLN A 45 10.75 9.81 9.05
N SER A 46 11.02 10.66 8.06
CA SER A 46 9.97 11.48 7.41
C SER A 46 9.01 10.61 6.62
N TRP A 47 9.52 9.60 5.91
CA TRP A 47 8.66 8.69 5.18
C TRP A 47 7.82 7.82 6.14
N GLN A 48 8.41 7.37 7.25
CA GLN A 48 7.67 6.66 8.29
C GLN A 48 6.59 7.54 8.94
N GLN A 49 6.88 8.82 9.21
CA GLN A 49 5.88 9.78 9.69
C GLN A 49 4.78 9.99 8.65
N PHE A 50 5.14 10.15 7.37
CA PHE A 50 4.19 10.25 6.28
C PHE A 50 3.24 9.03 6.26
N VAL A 51 3.79 7.81 6.30
CA VAL A 51 2.96 6.60 6.23
C VAL A 51 2.03 6.47 7.43
N ASN A 52 2.51 6.82 8.62
CA ASN A 52 1.77 6.64 9.86
C ASN A 52 0.76 7.74 10.17
N GLN A 53 1.02 8.98 9.75
CA GLN A 53 0.26 10.15 10.20
C GLN A 53 -0.68 10.72 9.13
N ASN A 54 -0.56 10.31 7.86
CA ASN A 54 -1.49 10.76 6.84
C ASN A 54 -2.88 10.13 7.06
N PRO A 55 -3.97 10.90 6.96
CA PRO A 55 -5.33 10.44 7.27
C PRO A 55 -5.93 9.48 6.23
N TRP A 56 -5.17 9.11 5.18
CA TRP A 56 -5.54 8.15 4.13
C TRP A 56 -7.02 8.20 3.68
N GLY A 57 -7.50 9.35 3.20
CA GLY A 57 -8.83 9.52 2.61
C GLY A 57 -8.87 9.21 1.10
N VAL A 58 -8.38 8.03 0.69
CA VAL A 58 -8.17 7.72 -0.74
C VAL A 58 -9.34 7.02 -1.41
N ARG A 59 -10.33 6.54 -0.65
CA ARG A 59 -11.38 5.65 -1.15
C ARG A 59 -12.28 6.34 -2.17
N GLU A 60 -12.77 7.53 -1.83
CA GLU A 60 -13.67 8.33 -2.67
C GLU A 60 -12.94 8.81 -3.92
N SER A 61 -11.69 9.26 -3.78
CA SER A 61 -10.86 9.68 -4.92
C SER A 61 -10.56 8.52 -5.87
N LEU A 62 -10.26 7.33 -5.34
CA LEU A 62 -10.02 6.14 -6.14
C LEU A 62 -11.30 5.68 -6.85
N ALA A 63 -12.45 5.71 -6.16
CA ALA A 63 -13.74 5.39 -6.78
C ALA A 63 -14.05 6.35 -7.94
N GLY A 64 -13.84 7.66 -7.75
CA GLY A 64 -13.98 8.66 -8.80
C GLY A 64 -13.06 8.39 -9.99
N PHE A 65 -11.77 8.12 -9.74
CA PHE A 65 -10.81 7.77 -10.78
C PHE A 65 -11.23 6.54 -11.60
N VAL A 66 -11.68 5.47 -10.92
CA VAL A 66 -12.14 4.26 -11.59
C VAL A 66 -13.38 4.52 -12.45
N VAL A 67 -14.35 5.29 -11.96
CA VAL A 67 -15.55 5.64 -12.72
C VAL A 67 -15.20 6.46 -13.96
N GLU A 68 -14.29 7.43 -13.83
CA GLU A 68 -13.83 8.27 -14.93
C GLU A 68 -13.13 7.46 -16.04
N HIS A 69 -12.38 6.42 -15.67
CA HIS A 69 -11.58 5.62 -16.60
C HIS A 69 -12.24 4.29 -17.00
N ALA A 70 -13.45 3.99 -16.51
CA ALA A 70 -14.18 2.80 -16.89
C ALA A 70 -14.71 2.94 -18.32
N ALA A 71 -14.47 1.92 -19.15
CA ALA A 71 -15.01 1.89 -20.50
C ALA A 71 -16.55 1.84 -20.48
N PRO A 72 -17.25 2.58 -21.35
CA PRO A 72 -18.69 2.40 -21.55
C PRO A 72 -19.00 0.94 -21.90
N GLY A 73 -19.89 0.31 -21.14
CA GLY A 73 -20.23 -1.11 -21.31
C GLY A 73 -19.20 -2.09 -20.71
N GLY A 74 -18.24 -1.62 -19.92
CA GLY A 74 -17.31 -2.48 -19.18
C GLY A 74 -18.00 -3.37 -18.14
N SER A 75 -17.37 -4.48 -17.81
CA SER A 75 -17.84 -5.39 -16.75
C SER A 75 -17.13 -5.11 -15.43
N LEU A 76 -17.88 -5.07 -14.32
CA LEU A 76 -17.31 -5.00 -12.98
C LEU A 76 -17.11 -6.42 -12.45
N ILE A 77 -15.86 -6.82 -12.26
CA ILE A 77 -15.51 -8.07 -11.58
C ILE A 77 -15.25 -7.75 -10.12
N VAL A 78 -16.09 -8.27 -9.23
CA VAL A 78 -15.90 -8.18 -7.78
C VAL A 78 -15.45 -9.53 -7.27
N ASP A 79 -14.25 -9.57 -6.69
CA ASP A 79 -13.72 -10.77 -6.04
C ASP A 79 -13.27 -10.44 -4.61
N HIS A 80 -13.35 -11.43 -3.73
CA HIS A 80 -12.84 -11.32 -2.37
C HIS A 80 -11.32 -11.41 -2.38
N THR A 81 -10.66 -10.25 -2.37
CA THR A 81 -9.21 -10.18 -2.13
C THR A 81 -8.93 -10.19 -0.63
N GLY A 82 -8.28 -11.26 -0.15
CA GLY A 82 -7.75 -11.34 1.21
C GLY A 82 -6.24 -11.25 1.20
N PHE A 83 -5.65 -10.43 2.08
CA PHE A 83 -4.20 -10.46 2.32
C PHE A 83 -3.92 -11.43 3.47
N PRO A 84 -3.29 -12.60 3.22
CA PRO A 84 -2.99 -13.55 4.28
C PRO A 84 -1.98 -12.91 5.23
N LYS A 85 -2.42 -12.63 6.46
CA LYS A 85 -1.57 -12.08 7.52
C LYS A 85 -1.33 -13.18 8.55
N HIS A 86 -0.39 -14.06 8.24
CA HIS A 86 0.04 -15.16 9.11
C HIS A 86 1.52 -15.03 9.49
N GLY A 87 1.86 -15.35 10.74
CA GLY A 87 3.23 -15.40 11.22
C GLY A 87 3.36 -15.00 12.69
N ARG A 88 4.50 -15.35 13.33
CA ARG A 88 4.78 -15.05 14.75
C ARG A 88 4.72 -13.55 15.10
N HIS A 89 4.88 -12.69 14.09
CA HIS A 89 4.87 -11.24 14.23
C HIS A 89 3.57 -10.60 13.71
N ALA A 90 2.58 -11.40 13.33
CA ALA A 90 1.25 -10.92 12.98
C ALA A 90 0.42 -10.70 14.25
N VAL A 91 0.12 -9.44 14.57
CA VAL A 91 -0.76 -9.07 15.70
C VAL A 91 -2.06 -8.44 15.20
N GLY A 92 -3.12 -8.54 16.02
CA GLY A 92 -4.39 -7.82 15.83
C GLY A 92 -5.24 -8.33 14.66
N VAL A 93 -5.36 -9.64 14.48
CA VAL A 93 -6.08 -10.22 13.36
C VAL A 93 -6.97 -11.38 13.82
N ALA A 94 -8.26 -11.29 13.48
CA ALA A 94 -9.26 -12.31 13.78
C ALA A 94 -9.20 -13.45 12.77
N ARG A 95 -9.67 -14.64 13.16
CA ARG A 95 -9.88 -15.75 12.21
C ARG A 95 -10.96 -15.35 11.19
N GLN A 96 -10.62 -15.39 9.90
CA GLN A 96 -11.54 -15.08 8.81
C GLN A 96 -11.36 -16.08 7.67
N SER A 97 -12.45 -16.37 6.97
CA SER A 97 -12.37 -17.08 5.68
C SER A 97 -11.47 -16.29 4.73
N CYS A 98 -10.43 -16.91 4.19
CA CYS A 98 -9.57 -16.29 3.18
C CYS A 98 -9.60 -17.19 1.93
N GLY A 99 -10.31 -16.74 0.89
CA GLY A 99 -10.43 -17.47 -0.38
C GLY A 99 -9.07 -17.81 -0.98
N THR A 100 -8.09 -16.90 -0.87
CA THR A 100 -6.69 -17.09 -1.30
C THR A 100 -5.99 -18.27 -0.62
N LEU A 101 -6.38 -18.65 0.61
CA LEU A 101 -5.77 -19.76 1.35
C LEU A 101 -6.56 -21.07 1.22
N GLY A 102 -7.73 -21.06 0.57
CA GLY A 102 -8.62 -22.23 0.44
C GLY A 102 -9.12 -22.82 1.77
N LYS A 103 -8.90 -22.12 2.90
CA LYS A 103 -9.20 -22.55 4.27
C LYS A 103 -9.50 -21.35 5.17
N VAL A 104 -10.01 -21.60 6.38
CA VAL A 104 -10.07 -20.59 7.46
C VAL A 104 -8.65 -20.15 7.79
N GLY A 105 -8.34 -18.90 7.48
CA GLY A 105 -7.05 -18.28 7.74
C GLY A 105 -7.21 -17.01 8.56
N ILE A 106 -6.18 -16.21 8.62
CA ILE A 106 -6.19 -14.93 9.31
C ILE A 106 -6.02 -13.86 8.22
N ALA A 107 -7.14 -13.24 7.84
CA ALA A 107 -7.21 -12.15 6.88
C ALA A 107 -7.96 -10.98 7.54
N ARG A 108 -7.59 -9.74 7.20
CA ARG A 108 -8.30 -8.54 7.65
C ARG A 108 -9.46 -8.27 6.67
N PRO A 109 -10.66 -7.84 7.11
CA PRO A 109 -11.61 -7.27 6.18
C PRO A 109 -11.02 -5.98 5.59
N ALA A 110 -11.29 -5.73 4.32
CA ALA A 110 -10.90 -4.50 3.62
C ALA A 110 -11.63 -3.29 4.24
#